data_AF-A0A4S2SPI2-F1
#
_entry.id   AF-A0A4S2SPI2-F1
#
_cell.length_a   1.000
_cell.length_b   1.000
_cell.length_c   1.000
_cell.angle_alpha   90.00
_cell.angle_beta   90.00
_cell.angle_gamma   90.00
#
_symmetry.space_group_name_H-M   'P 1'
#
loop_
_entity.id
_entity.type
_entity.pdbx_description
1 polymer ?
#
loop_
_entity_poly.entity_id
_entity_poly.type
_entity_poly.pdbx_seq_one_letter_code
_entity_poly.pdbx_strand_id
1 'polypeptide(L)'
;MARRTDIRPFDFEHHGERVAMGHLLGLIVERDQALEPSDPPLMLSALVSYLNANDAGPGFYQLAKELGLLSLSASKDERDAFWIRQLNGLYARHRS
;
A
#
# COMPACT_ATOMS: atom_id res chain seq x y z
N MET A 1 -0.13 19.52 -12.15
CA MET A 1 0.10 20.62 -11.20
C MET A 1 0.57 20.02 -9.88
N ALA A 2 1.82 20.27 -9.47
CA ALA A 2 2.32 20.22 -8.08
C ALA A 2 3.87 20.28 -8.11
N ARG A 3 4.43 21.50 -8.01
CA ARG A 3 5.78 21.72 -7.45
C ARG A 3 5.58 22.70 -6.32
N ARG A 4 5.86 22.28 -5.08
CA ARG A 4 6.33 23.13 -3.95
C ARG A 4 6.36 22.32 -2.66
N THR A 5 7.32 21.44 -2.61
CA THR A 5 8.16 21.28 -1.41
C THR A 5 9.58 21.30 -1.97
N ASP A 6 10.52 22.05 -1.42
CA ASP A 6 11.96 21.93 -1.77
C ASP A 6 12.55 20.58 -1.29
N ILE A 7 11.70 19.57 -1.19
CA ILE A 7 12.00 18.23 -0.75
C ILE A 7 12.29 17.45 -2.02
N ARG A 8 13.51 16.92 -2.10
CA ARG A 8 13.91 16.00 -3.16
C ARG A 8 12.85 14.88 -3.28
N PRO A 9 12.28 14.63 -4.47
CA PRO A 9 11.37 13.51 -4.65
C PRO A 9 12.11 12.20 -4.41
N PHE A 10 11.39 11.17 -3.98
CA PHE A 10 11.93 9.82 -3.95
C PHE A 10 12.32 9.41 -5.38
N ASP A 11 13.59 9.07 -5.53
CA ASP A 11 14.18 8.43 -6.68
C ASP A 11 13.98 6.91 -6.56
N PHE A 12 12.88 6.46 -7.15
CA PHE A 12 12.51 5.06 -7.13
C PHE A 12 13.38 4.15 -8.01
N GLU A 13 14.36 4.68 -8.76
CA GLU A 13 15.41 3.85 -9.39
C GLU A 13 16.37 3.29 -8.34
N HIS A 14 16.54 3.99 -7.21
CA HIS A 14 17.37 3.55 -6.09
C HIS A 14 16.60 2.58 -5.18
N HIS A 15 17.17 1.38 -4.99
CA HIS A 15 16.56 0.34 -4.14
C HIS A 15 16.29 0.81 -2.72
N GLY A 16 17.23 1.55 -2.11
CA GLY A 16 17.08 2.07 -0.75
C GLY A 16 15.90 3.05 -0.60
N GLU A 17 15.62 3.86 -1.62
CA GLU A 17 14.51 4.81 -1.59
C GLU A 17 13.15 4.12 -1.78
N ARG A 18 13.11 3.02 -2.56
CA ARG A 18 11.93 2.14 -2.61
C ARG A 18 11.63 1.49 -1.26
N VAL A 19 12.67 1.02 -0.56
CA VAL A 19 12.53 0.43 0.79
C VAL A 19 12.04 1.49 1.79
N ALA A 20 12.63 2.69 1.77
CA ALA A 20 12.23 3.78 2.66
C ALA A 20 10.76 4.20 2.46
N MET A 21 10.30 4.27 1.21
CA MET A 21 8.89 4.54 0.92
C MET A 21 7.97 3.40 1.40
N GLY A 22 8.37 2.14 1.18
CA GLY A 22 7.62 0.98 1.70
C GLY A 22 7.46 1.03 3.22
N HIS A 23 8.53 1.35 3.93
CA HIS A 23 8.52 1.52 5.39
C HIS A 23 7.61 2.68 5.84
N LEU A 24 7.70 3.84 5.19
CA LEU A 24 6.83 4.98 5.49
C LEU A 24 5.34 4.63 5.30
N LEU A 25 5.01 3.93 4.22
CA LEU A 25 3.65 3.46 3.96
C LEU A 25 3.19 2.44 5.02
N GLY A 26 4.08 1.57 5.49
CA GLY A 26 3.83 0.68 6.62
C GLY A 26 3.41 1.44 7.88
N LEU A 27 4.19 2.44 8.27
CA LEU A 27 3.89 3.29 9.44
C LEU A 27 2.55 4.02 9.29
N ILE A 28 2.21 4.49 8.09
CA ILE A 28 0.92 5.13 7.81
C ILE A 28 -0.23 4.13 7.98
N VAL A 29 -0.08 2.91 7.47
CA VAL A 29 -1.08 1.84 7.59
C VAL A 29 -1.31 1.46 9.05
N GLU A 30 -0.24 1.24 9.82
CA GLU A 30 -0.33 0.94 11.25
C GLU A 30 -1.05 2.06 12.01
N ARG A 31 -0.73 3.32 11.68
CA ARG A 31 -1.34 4.48 12.32
C ARG A 31 -2.81 4.62 11.95
N ASP A 32 -3.17 4.41 10.69
CA ASP A 32 -4.56 4.45 10.22
C ASP A 32 -5.41 3.34 10.87
N GLN A 33 -4.91 2.11 10.91
CA GLN A 33 -5.60 0.99 11.57
C GLN A 33 -5.83 1.23 13.06
N ALA A 34 -4.91 1.91 13.74
CA ALA A 34 -5.07 2.30 15.13
C ALA A 34 -6.12 3.41 15.33
N LEU A 35 -6.30 4.30 14.35
CA LEU A 35 -7.26 5.41 14.41
C LEU A 35 -8.66 5.00 13.98
N GLU A 36 -8.78 4.16 12.96
CA GLU A 36 -10.04 3.71 12.40
C GLU A 36 -9.97 2.21 12.06
N PRO A 37 -10.17 1.34 13.07
CA PRO A 37 -10.10 -0.11 12.89
C PRO A 37 -11.17 -0.62 11.92
N SER A 38 -10.82 -1.62 11.13
CA SER A 38 -11.75 -2.31 10.22
C SER A 38 -11.54 -3.82 10.26
N ASP A 39 -12.59 -4.58 9.96
CA ASP A 39 -12.53 -6.04 9.78
C ASP A 39 -13.04 -6.41 8.37
N PRO A 40 -12.16 -6.86 7.45
CA PRO A 40 -10.71 -7.05 7.62
C PRO A 40 -9.94 -5.72 7.70
N PRO A 41 -8.70 -5.72 8.24
CA PRO A 41 -7.84 -4.54 8.25
C PRO A 41 -7.59 -4.00 6.84
N LEU A 42 -7.79 -2.69 6.68
CA LEU A 42 -7.53 -1.99 5.42
C LEU A 42 -6.12 -1.38 5.39
N MET A 43 -5.56 -1.27 4.20
CA MET A 43 -4.22 -0.75 3.96
C MET A 43 -4.29 0.40 2.96
N LEU A 44 -4.20 1.65 3.40
CA LEU A 44 -4.18 2.83 2.51
C LEU A 44 -3.12 2.75 1.40
N SER A 45 -2.03 2.01 1.64
CA SER A 45 -1.01 1.72 0.63
C SER A 45 -1.55 1.00 -0.61
N ALA A 46 -2.73 0.37 -0.56
CA ALA A 46 -3.42 -0.22 -1.71
C ALA A 46 -3.82 0.79 -2.79
N LEU A 47 -4.01 2.07 -2.42
CA LEU A 47 -4.33 3.16 -3.35
C LEU A 47 -3.11 3.70 -4.10
N VAL A 48 -1.90 3.35 -3.63
CA VAL A 48 -0.66 3.79 -4.26
C VAL A 48 -0.35 2.85 -5.43
N SER A 49 -0.77 3.23 -6.63
CA SER A 49 -0.32 2.56 -7.85
C SER A 49 0.99 3.19 -8.34
N TYR A 50 1.98 2.35 -8.64
CA TYR A 50 3.15 2.83 -9.37
C TYR A 50 2.70 3.31 -10.75
N LEU A 51 3.05 4.54 -11.13
CA LEU A 51 2.61 5.20 -12.38
C LEU A 51 2.88 4.38 -13.66
N ASN A 52 3.73 3.35 -13.59
CA ASN A 52 4.12 2.49 -14.71
C ASN A 52 3.70 1.01 -14.54
N ALA A 53 2.87 0.67 -13.55
CA ALA A 53 2.41 -0.71 -13.33
C ALA A 53 0.92 -0.75 -12.96
N ASN A 54 0.17 -1.64 -13.61
CA ASN A 54 -1.23 -1.91 -13.32
C ASN A 54 -1.40 -2.86 -12.12
N ASP A 55 -0.59 -2.67 -11.07
CA ASP A 55 -0.53 -3.50 -9.87
C ASP A 55 -0.14 -2.62 -8.67
N ALA A 56 -0.52 -3.01 -7.45
CA ALA A 56 -0.16 -2.36 -6.19
C ALA A 56 1.36 -2.31 -5.93
N GLY A 57 2.12 -3.09 -6.70
CA GLY A 57 3.57 -3.19 -6.60
C GLY A 57 4.05 -4.07 -5.45
N PRO A 58 5.33 -4.48 -5.47
CA PRO A 58 5.86 -5.48 -4.55
C PRO A 58 5.87 -5.03 -3.08
N GLY A 59 6.01 -3.72 -2.81
CA GLY A 59 6.02 -3.19 -1.44
C GLY A 59 4.71 -3.38 -0.70
N PHE A 60 3.58 -3.23 -1.39
CA PHE A 60 2.25 -3.46 -0.82
C PHE A 60 2.07 -4.92 -0.37
N TYR A 61 2.41 -5.88 -1.24
CA TYR A 61 2.28 -7.30 -0.92
C TYR A 61 3.26 -7.76 0.15
N GLN A 62 4.46 -7.18 0.19
CA GLN A 62 5.44 -7.47 1.23
C GLN A 62 4.93 -7.01 2.60
N LEU A 63 4.40 -5.78 2.69
CA LEU A 63 3.78 -5.28 3.92
C LEU A 63 2.57 -6.12 4.33
N ALA A 64 1.70 -6.51 3.39
CA ALA A 64 0.54 -7.35 3.69
C ALA A 64 0.94 -8.71 4.28
N LYS A 65 2.08 -9.26 3.84
CA LYS A 65 2.66 -10.49 4.40
C LYS A 65 3.21 -10.30 5.81
N GLU A 66 3.93 -9.20 6.04
CA GLU A 66 4.48 -8.84 7.36
C GLU A 66 3.38 -8.63 8.40
N LEU A 67 2.25 -8.04 7.98
CA LEU A 67 1.05 -7.86 8.81
C LEU A 67 0.20 -9.14 8.95
N GLY A 68 0.57 -10.24 8.29
CA GLY A 68 -0.19 -11.50 8.31
C GLY A 68 -1.53 -11.45 7.56
N LEU A 69 -1.79 -10.40 6.77
CA LEU A 69 -3.02 -10.20 5.99
C LEU A 69 -3.02 -10.99 4.68
N LEU A 70 -1.83 -11.38 4.21
CA LEU A 70 -1.63 -12.16 3.00
C LEU A 70 -0.67 -13.32 3.29
N SER A 71 -0.97 -14.50 2.75
CA SER A 71 -0.10 -15.66 2.87
C SER A 71 1.29 -15.40 2.27
N LEU A 72 2.34 -15.89 2.94
CA LEU A 72 3.73 -15.83 2.44
C LEU A 72 3.87 -16.52 1.07
N SER A 73 3.10 -17.59 0.85
CA SER A 73 3.07 -18.39 -0.38
C SER A 73 1.91 -18.01 -1.31
N ALA A 74 1.28 -16.83 -1.13
CA ALA A 74 0.17 -16.40 -1.96
C ALA A 74 0.56 -16.38 -3.44
N SER A 75 -0.25 -17.06 -4.25
CA SER A 75 -0.23 -17.04 -5.71
C SER A 75 -0.53 -15.65 -6.25
N LYS A 76 -0.31 -15.48 -7.57
CA LYS A 76 -0.66 -14.22 -8.24
C LYS A 76 -2.15 -13.90 -8.12
N ASP A 77 -3.01 -14.88 -8.35
CA ASP A 77 -4.47 -14.67 -8.29
C ASP A 77 -4.93 -14.31 -6.88
N GLU A 78 -4.34 -14.91 -5.84
CA GLU A 78 -4.63 -14.57 -4.45
C GLU A 78 -4.19 -13.15 -4.09
N ARG A 79 -3.03 -12.71 -4.64
CA ARG A 79 -2.54 -11.34 -4.51
C ARG A 79 -3.47 -10.34 -5.17
N ASP A 80 -3.85 -10.59 -6.42
CA ASP A 80 -4.72 -9.70 -7.18
C ASP A 80 -6.10 -9.60 -6.51
N ALA A 81 -6.67 -10.73 -6.09
CA ALA A 81 -7.94 -10.76 -5.36
C ALA A 81 -7.86 -10.04 -4.00
N PHE A 82 -6.75 -10.18 -3.28
CA PHE A 82 -6.50 -9.43 -2.04
C PHE A 82 -6.47 -7.92 -2.29
N TRP A 83 -5.74 -7.49 -3.31
CA TRP A 83 -5.64 -6.06 -3.66
C TRP A 83 -6.99 -5.47 -4.05
N ILE A 84 -7.79 -6.17 -4.86
CA ILE A 84 -9.15 -5.74 -5.24
C ILE A 84 -10.04 -5.58 -4.01
N ARG A 85 -9.97 -6.50 -3.04
CA ARG A 85 -10.75 -6.39 -1.79
C ARG A 85 -10.35 -5.14 -0.99
N GLN A 86 -9.05 -4.86 -0.89
CA GLN A 86 -8.52 -3.67 -0.21
C GLN A 86 -9.00 -2.39 -0.88
N LEU A 87 -8.94 -2.30 -2.21
CA LEU A 87 -9.46 -1.16 -2.97
C LEU A 87 -10.96 -0.95 -2.72
N ASN A 88 -11.77 -2.00 -2.84
CA ASN A 88 -13.21 -1.90 -2.63
C ASN A 88 -13.57 -1.46 -1.20
N GLY A 89 -12.86 -1.97 -0.19
CA GLY A 89 -13.04 -1.55 1.20
C GLY A 89 -12.70 -0.07 1.42
N LEU A 90 -11.59 0.40 0.84
CA LEU A 90 -11.20 1.81 0.91
C LEU A 90 -12.18 2.72 0.17
N TYR A 91 -12.65 2.32 -1.02
CA TYR A 91 -13.68 3.08 -1.73
C TYR A 91 -15.01 3.13 -0.97
N ALA A 92 -15.40 2.06 -0.28
CA ALA A 92 -16.59 2.06 0.56
C ALA A 92 -16.43 3.01 1.76
N ARG A 93 -15.25 3.05 2.38
CA ARG A 93 -14.93 3.94 3.50
C ARG A 93 -14.90 5.42 3.11
N HIS A 94 -14.43 5.75 1.90
CA HIS A 94 -14.28 7.14 1.43
C HIS A 94 -15.38 7.64 0.48
N ARG A 95 -16.39 6.82 0.17
CA ARG A 95 -17.65 7.30 -0.44
C ARG A 95 -18.49 8.00 0.64
N SER A 96 -18.13 9.24 0.96
CA SER A 96 -18.98 10.21 1.66
C SER A 96 -19.54 11.22 0.66
#